data_AF-A0A7X5Q432-F1
#
_entry.id   AF-A0A7X5Q432-F1
#
_cell.length_a   1.000
_cell.length_b   1.000
_cell.length_c   1.000
_cell.angle_alpha   90.00
_cell.angle_beta   90.00
_cell.angle_gamma   90.00
#
_symmetry.space_group_name_H-M   'P 1'
#
loop_
_entity.id
_entity.type
_entity.pdbx_description
1 polymer ?
#
loop_
_entity_poly.entity_id
_entity_poly.type
_entity_poly.pdbx_seq_one_letter_code
_entity_poly.pdbx_strand_id
1 'polypeptide(L)'
;MKSLRIGTIFFFFALLQVHAEEKKHTICLNMIVKNETKVIRRSLASAKRLIDYWVIVDTGSTDGTQEMIREFMKEIPGELHEREWVDFAHNRNEALQLAKNKGEYVLFIDADEEFTYVEDFVRPYLEKDFYYININHGGSLYKRTHLIKNAYDWKWVGVVHEYIGSPMATTSGTLEGVVNIYRSEGARSSDPEKYKKDARALEKALVTEPENSRNVFYLAQSYRDAGEKELALENYQKRAEMGGWDQEVFWSKYQIGVLQEDLKKDPIAIIQSYTEAFQYRPTRAEPLYRLAHFFRDQSNYLMGYLVASHAASLPRPNDILFVETWVYEYGLLMERSVCAYWIEKYAECLKLAREMLLNPHLPANVRECGESNIWWAKSKLEPSNQ
;
A
#
# COMPACT_ATOMS: atom_id res chain seq x y z
N MET A 1 51.72 5.66 -69.10
CA MET A 1 50.56 5.06 -68.42
C MET A 1 50.90 3.64 -67.97
N LYS A 2 51.39 3.48 -66.73
CA LYS A 2 51.51 2.20 -66.04
C LYS A 2 51.11 2.46 -64.59
N SER A 3 50.06 1.78 -64.13
CA SER A 3 49.51 1.89 -62.79
C SER A 3 50.41 1.18 -61.77
N LEU A 4 50.75 1.85 -60.68
CA LEU A 4 51.40 1.23 -59.52
C LEU A 4 50.39 1.19 -58.37
N ARG A 5 50.08 -0.03 -57.92
CA ARG A 5 49.24 -0.32 -56.76
C ARG A 5 50.00 0.06 -55.48
N ILE A 6 49.35 0.79 -54.57
CA ILE A 6 49.78 0.92 -53.18
C ILE A 6 48.66 0.29 -52.34
N GLY A 7 49.00 -0.78 -51.62
CA GLY A 7 48.08 -1.54 -50.80
C GLY A 7 47.74 -0.81 -49.51
N THR A 8 46.45 -0.75 -49.21
CA THR A 8 45.92 -0.27 -47.93
C THR A 8 46.03 -1.39 -46.90
N ILE A 9 46.94 -1.22 -45.93
CA ILE A 9 47.04 -2.08 -44.75
C ILE A 9 45.91 -1.66 -43.79
N PHE A 10 44.88 -2.50 -43.66
CA PHE A 10 43.88 -2.37 -42.61
C PHE A 10 44.43 -2.95 -41.31
N PHE A 11 44.78 -2.09 -40.35
CA PHE A 11 45.01 -2.48 -38.97
C PHE A 11 43.65 -2.74 -38.30
N PHE A 12 43.30 -4.02 -38.12
CA PHE A 12 42.21 -4.42 -37.24
C PHE A 12 42.67 -4.28 -35.78
N PHE A 13 42.29 -3.20 -35.12
CA PHE A 13 42.32 -3.12 -33.66
C PHE A 13 41.17 -3.96 -33.11
N ALA A 14 41.46 -5.18 -32.68
CA ALA A 14 40.55 -5.95 -31.86
C ALA A 14 40.47 -5.28 -30.47
N LEU A 15 39.44 -4.48 -30.25
CA LEU A 15 39.00 -4.06 -28.92
C LEU A 15 38.53 -5.30 -28.17
N LEU A 16 39.43 -5.93 -27.41
CA LEU A 16 39.05 -6.81 -26.31
C LEU A 16 38.29 -5.95 -25.30
N GLN A 17 36.97 -5.92 -25.40
CA GLN A 17 36.09 -5.52 -24.30
C GLN A 17 36.30 -6.53 -23.17
N VAL A 18 37.25 -6.25 -22.29
CA VAL A 18 37.26 -6.81 -20.94
C VAL A 18 36.01 -6.26 -20.26
N HIS A 19 34.91 -7.02 -20.32
CA HIS A 19 33.80 -6.82 -19.41
C HIS A 19 34.35 -7.21 -18.04
N ALA A 20 34.82 -6.23 -17.27
CA ALA A 20 34.98 -6.43 -15.85
C ALA A 20 33.58 -6.80 -15.34
N GLU A 21 33.38 -8.04 -14.89
CA GLU A 21 32.19 -8.38 -14.12
C GLU A 21 32.21 -7.46 -12.89
N GLU A 22 31.41 -6.40 -12.92
CA GLU A 22 31.19 -5.56 -11.75
C GLU A 22 30.74 -6.48 -10.62
N LYS A 23 31.52 -6.52 -9.54
CA LYS A 23 31.28 -7.39 -8.40
C LYS A 23 29.91 -7.00 -7.81
N LYS A 24 28.92 -7.86 -7.99
CA LYS A 24 27.58 -7.66 -7.45
C LYS A 24 27.65 -7.58 -5.93
N HIS A 25 26.95 -6.62 -5.34
CA HIS A 25 26.88 -6.49 -3.87
C HIS A 25 26.21 -7.72 -3.26
N THR A 26 26.71 -8.14 -2.11
CA THR A 26 26.11 -9.23 -1.32
C THR A 26 24.87 -8.75 -0.59
N ILE A 27 23.80 -9.56 -0.59
CA ILE A 27 22.55 -9.26 0.12
C ILE A 27 22.21 -10.38 1.08
N CYS A 28 21.93 -10.01 2.34
CA CYS A 28 21.42 -10.90 3.37
C CYS A 28 19.89 -10.78 3.47
N LEU A 29 19.17 -11.89 3.32
CA LEU A 29 17.76 -11.94 3.74
C LEU A 29 17.66 -11.75 5.25
N ASN A 30 16.72 -10.94 5.71
CA ASN A 30 16.38 -10.79 7.12
C ASN A 30 14.87 -10.86 7.34
N MET A 31 14.45 -11.72 8.26
CA MET A 31 13.06 -12.09 8.42
C MET A 31 12.79 -12.55 9.85
N ILE A 32 11.58 -12.29 10.34
CA ILE A 32 11.03 -12.97 11.51
C ILE A 32 9.87 -13.87 11.06
N VAL A 33 9.70 -15.03 11.69
CA VAL A 33 8.66 -16.01 11.30
C VAL A 33 7.99 -16.62 12.53
N LYS A 34 6.73 -17.04 12.36
CA LYS A 34 5.99 -17.84 13.36
C LYS A 34 4.86 -18.63 12.70
N ASN A 35 4.95 -19.95 12.73
CA ASN A 35 3.92 -20.87 12.22
C ASN A 35 3.56 -20.68 10.74
N GLU A 36 4.56 -20.59 9.87
CA GLU A 36 4.40 -20.20 8.46
C GLU A 36 4.60 -21.35 7.47
N THR A 37 4.49 -22.62 7.89
CA THR A 37 4.71 -23.79 7.00
C THR A 37 3.88 -23.77 5.71
N LYS A 38 2.71 -23.11 5.72
CA LYS A 38 1.81 -23.01 4.55
C LYS A 38 2.33 -22.06 3.47
N VAL A 39 3.12 -21.04 3.82
CA VAL A 39 3.47 -19.93 2.92
C VAL A 39 4.98 -19.71 2.78
N ILE A 40 5.78 -20.08 3.79
CA ILE A 40 7.21 -19.73 3.88
C ILE A 40 8.04 -20.22 2.67
N ARG A 41 7.73 -21.41 2.13
CA ARG A 41 8.46 -21.95 0.96
C ARG A 41 8.32 -21.05 -0.27
N ARG A 42 7.13 -20.49 -0.51
CA ARG A 42 6.87 -19.60 -1.64
C ARG A 42 7.65 -18.29 -1.49
N SER A 43 7.57 -17.69 -0.30
CA SER A 43 8.31 -16.47 0.04
C SER A 43 9.82 -16.67 -0.16
N LEU A 44 10.39 -17.71 0.45
CA LEU A 44 11.81 -18.03 0.33
C LEU A 44 12.22 -18.34 -1.11
N ALA A 45 11.42 -19.14 -1.85
CA ALA A 45 11.70 -19.44 -3.26
C ALA A 45 11.82 -18.17 -4.09
N SER A 46 10.91 -17.23 -3.87
CA SER A 46 10.90 -15.94 -4.56
C SER A 46 12.13 -15.09 -4.21
N ALA A 47 12.62 -15.14 -2.97
CA ALA A 47 13.75 -14.34 -2.51
C ALA A 47 15.13 -14.91 -2.94
N LYS A 48 15.25 -16.21 -3.26
CA LYS A 48 16.54 -16.86 -3.59
C LYS A 48 17.33 -16.14 -4.69
N ARG A 49 16.66 -15.55 -5.69
CA ARG A 49 17.32 -14.82 -6.80
C ARG A 49 18.03 -13.53 -6.35
N LEU A 50 17.70 -13.02 -5.16
CA LEU A 50 18.14 -11.74 -4.64
C LEU A 50 19.11 -11.84 -3.47
N ILE A 51 19.54 -13.03 -3.03
CA ILE A 51 20.24 -13.18 -1.75
C ILE A 51 21.48 -14.06 -1.89
N ASP A 52 22.48 -13.76 -1.06
CA ASP A 52 23.74 -14.50 -0.95
C ASP A 52 23.91 -15.10 0.45
N TYR A 53 23.14 -14.58 1.42
CA TYR A 53 23.07 -15.04 2.80
C TYR A 53 21.64 -14.93 3.33
N TRP A 54 21.31 -15.63 4.40
CA TRP A 54 20.04 -15.42 5.11
C TRP A 54 20.19 -15.49 6.63
N VAL A 55 19.44 -14.64 7.33
CA VAL A 55 19.27 -14.66 8.77
C VAL A 55 17.78 -14.60 9.05
N ILE A 56 17.23 -15.68 9.59
CA ILE A 56 15.81 -15.77 9.94
C ILE A 56 15.71 -16.00 11.45
N VAL A 57 14.83 -15.25 12.11
CA VAL A 57 14.50 -15.43 13.53
C VAL A 57 13.11 -16.05 13.64
N ASP A 58 13.06 -17.28 14.10
CA ASP A 58 11.81 -17.94 14.50
C ASP A 58 11.40 -17.45 15.89
N THR A 59 10.14 -17.05 16.03
CA THR A 59 9.59 -16.43 17.26
C THR A 59 8.67 -17.39 18.04
N GLY A 60 8.96 -18.68 17.96
CA GLY A 60 8.25 -19.75 18.66
C GLY A 60 7.23 -20.46 17.78
N SER A 61 7.65 -20.91 16.61
CA SER A 61 6.87 -21.82 15.76
C SER A 61 6.76 -23.20 16.40
N THR A 62 5.61 -23.84 16.19
CA THR A 62 5.27 -25.18 16.68
C THR A 62 4.74 -26.09 15.57
N ASP A 63 4.74 -25.62 14.32
CA ASP A 63 4.19 -26.31 13.15
C ASP A 63 5.26 -26.97 12.25
N GLY A 64 6.54 -26.87 12.62
CA GLY A 64 7.67 -27.36 11.82
C GLY A 64 8.26 -26.32 10.86
N THR A 65 7.94 -25.03 11.03
CA THR A 65 8.51 -23.93 10.23
C THR A 65 10.03 -23.93 10.26
N GLN A 66 10.65 -24.17 11.42
CA GLN A 66 12.12 -24.18 11.54
C GLN A 66 12.78 -25.23 10.63
N GLU A 67 12.32 -26.48 10.68
CA GLU A 67 12.85 -27.59 9.88
C GLU A 67 12.65 -27.31 8.38
N MET A 68 11.49 -26.77 8.02
CA MET A 68 11.18 -26.42 6.63
C MET A 68 12.14 -25.37 6.08
N ILE A 69 12.46 -24.34 6.86
CA ILE A 69 13.41 -23.29 6.47
C ILE A 69 14.81 -23.88 6.28
N ARG A 70 15.30 -24.64 7.28
CA ARG A 70 16.65 -25.24 7.24
C ARG A 70 16.82 -26.13 6.00
N GLU A 71 15.83 -26.98 5.71
CA GLU A 71 15.89 -27.88 4.55
C GLU A 71 15.79 -27.11 3.22
N PHE A 72 14.88 -26.13 3.13
CA PHE A 72 14.64 -25.40 1.89
C PHE A 72 15.80 -24.45 1.51
N MET A 73 16.50 -23.91 2.50
CA MET A 73 17.56 -22.92 2.33
C MET A 73 18.99 -23.48 2.42
N LYS A 74 19.14 -24.81 2.56
CA LYS A 74 20.44 -25.49 2.76
C LYS A 74 21.54 -25.19 1.73
N GLU A 75 21.17 -24.75 0.53
CA GLU A 75 22.10 -24.43 -0.57
C GLU A 75 22.66 -23.00 -0.49
N ILE A 76 22.08 -22.13 0.34
CA ILE A 76 22.51 -20.75 0.55
C ILE A 76 23.03 -20.64 1.99
N PRO A 77 24.24 -20.10 2.22
CA PRO A 77 24.72 -19.87 3.58
C PRO A 77 23.73 -19.06 4.41
N GLY A 78 23.50 -19.46 5.66
CA GLY A 78 22.62 -18.70 6.54
C GLY A 78 22.41 -19.29 7.91
N GLU A 79 21.62 -18.56 8.71
CA GLU A 79 21.43 -18.82 10.13
C GLU A 79 19.94 -18.74 10.48
N LEU A 80 19.46 -19.77 11.19
CA LEU A 80 18.16 -19.75 11.84
C LEU A 80 18.37 -19.58 13.34
N HIS A 81 17.75 -18.56 13.93
CA HIS A 81 17.78 -18.28 15.36
C HIS A 81 16.39 -18.46 15.94
N GLU A 82 16.30 -19.03 17.13
CA GLU A 82 15.02 -19.19 17.86
C GLU A 82 15.00 -18.22 19.04
N ARG A 83 13.95 -17.41 19.13
CA ARG A 83 13.79 -16.35 20.14
C ARG A 83 12.36 -16.31 20.64
N GLU A 84 12.19 -15.82 21.87
CA GLU A 84 10.85 -15.59 22.39
C GLU A 84 10.21 -14.41 21.67
N TRP A 85 8.92 -14.51 21.38
CA TRP A 85 8.13 -13.39 20.88
C TRP A 85 7.95 -12.34 21.97
N VAL A 86 8.34 -11.09 21.66
CA VAL A 86 8.10 -9.92 22.52
C VAL A 86 7.13 -8.97 21.82
N ASP A 87 7.57 -8.38 20.71
CA ASP A 87 6.79 -7.53 19.81
C ASP A 87 7.50 -7.41 18.44
N PHE A 88 6.82 -6.82 17.45
CA PHE A 88 7.34 -6.72 16.08
C PHE A 88 8.68 -5.97 16.02
N ALA A 89 8.77 -4.79 16.63
CA ALA A 89 9.97 -3.98 16.57
C ALA A 89 11.15 -4.65 17.29
N HIS A 90 10.92 -5.22 18.47
CA HIS A 90 11.93 -5.93 19.24
C HIS A 90 12.51 -7.10 18.42
N ASN A 91 11.67 -8.02 17.98
CA ASN A 91 12.14 -9.22 17.28
C ASN A 91 12.74 -8.88 15.90
N ARG A 92 12.20 -7.88 15.17
CA ARG A 92 12.83 -7.41 13.92
C ARG A 92 14.18 -6.72 14.17
N ASN A 93 14.32 -5.95 15.24
CA ASN A 93 15.62 -5.34 15.59
C ASN A 93 16.65 -6.39 16.03
N GLU A 94 16.22 -7.44 16.74
CA GLU A 94 17.09 -8.58 17.06
C GLU A 94 17.54 -9.30 15.79
N ALA A 95 16.62 -9.59 14.87
CA ALA A 95 16.94 -10.18 13.57
C ALA A 95 17.93 -9.29 12.78
N LEU A 96 17.70 -7.98 12.77
CA LEU A 96 18.57 -7.02 12.08
C LEU A 96 19.98 -6.98 12.66
N GLN A 97 20.11 -7.08 13.99
CA GLN A 97 21.40 -7.14 14.67
C GLN A 97 22.17 -8.42 14.31
N LEU A 98 21.48 -9.55 14.21
CA LEU A 98 22.07 -10.83 13.78
C LEU A 98 22.53 -10.80 12.31
N ALA A 99 21.87 -10.00 11.47
CA ALA A 99 22.23 -9.79 10.06
C ALA A 99 23.44 -8.85 9.85
N LYS A 100 23.98 -8.24 10.91
CA LYS A 100 25.16 -7.37 10.79
C LYS A 100 26.36 -8.15 10.24
N ASN A 101 27.02 -7.55 9.25
CA ASN A 101 28.19 -8.12 8.55
C ASN A 101 27.92 -9.43 7.78
N LYS A 102 26.66 -9.77 7.51
CA LYS A 102 26.26 -10.95 6.71
C LYS A 102 26.00 -10.65 5.23
N GLY A 103 26.00 -9.38 4.88
CA GLY A 103 25.85 -8.86 3.51
C GLY A 103 26.06 -7.35 3.51
N GLU A 104 26.39 -6.79 2.34
CA GLU A 104 26.50 -5.33 2.15
C GLU A 104 25.13 -4.65 2.25
N TYR A 105 24.07 -5.36 1.84
CA TYR A 105 22.69 -4.95 2.01
C TYR A 105 21.88 -6.01 2.76
N VAL A 106 20.77 -5.58 3.36
CA VAL A 106 19.80 -6.44 4.05
C VAL A 106 18.45 -6.31 3.35
N LEU A 107 17.90 -7.44 2.91
CA LEU A 107 16.59 -7.56 2.25
C LEU A 107 15.54 -8.03 3.25
N PHE A 108 14.37 -7.40 3.24
CA PHE A 108 13.21 -7.78 4.03
C PHE A 108 12.10 -8.30 3.14
N ILE A 109 11.37 -9.30 3.62
CA ILE A 109 10.13 -9.82 3.04
C ILE A 109 9.41 -10.58 4.14
N ASP A 110 8.07 -10.51 4.18
CA ASP A 110 7.27 -11.27 5.15
C ASP A 110 6.94 -12.69 4.61
N ALA A 111 6.54 -13.62 5.49
CA ALA A 111 6.39 -15.03 5.11
C ALA A 111 5.25 -15.31 4.14
N ASP A 112 4.25 -14.45 4.12
CA ASP A 112 3.08 -14.52 3.23
C ASP A 112 3.19 -13.63 1.99
N GLU A 113 4.36 -13.03 1.78
CA GLU A 113 4.71 -12.23 0.60
C GLU A 113 5.52 -13.03 -0.42
N GLU A 114 5.58 -12.57 -1.67
CA GLU A 114 6.46 -13.14 -2.70
C GLU A 114 6.97 -12.09 -3.69
N PHE A 115 8.24 -12.19 -4.08
CA PHE A 115 8.78 -11.38 -5.18
C PHE A 115 8.47 -11.99 -6.55
N THR A 116 8.02 -11.12 -7.46
CA THR A 116 7.91 -11.40 -8.89
C THR A 116 8.91 -10.54 -9.63
N TYR A 117 9.37 -11.06 -10.77
CA TYR A 117 10.46 -10.49 -11.54
C TYR A 117 10.03 -10.27 -12.98
N VAL A 118 10.58 -9.23 -13.61
CA VAL A 118 10.58 -9.16 -15.08
C VAL A 118 11.39 -10.33 -15.66
N GLU A 119 11.04 -10.75 -16.88
CA GLU A 119 11.56 -11.98 -17.53
C GLU A 119 13.10 -12.06 -17.46
N ASP A 120 13.79 -10.99 -17.90
CA ASP A 120 15.25 -10.90 -17.94
C ASP A 120 15.86 -10.21 -16.71
N PHE A 121 15.23 -10.33 -15.54
CA PHE A 121 15.72 -9.64 -14.35
C PHE A 121 17.18 -10.01 -14.00
N VAL A 122 18.05 -9.01 -13.99
CA VAL A 122 19.41 -9.13 -13.47
C VAL A 122 19.51 -8.22 -12.27
N ARG A 123 20.05 -8.74 -11.15
CA ARG A 123 20.29 -7.94 -9.96
C ARG A 123 21.12 -6.69 -10.34
N PRO A 124 20.61 -5.47 -10.10
CA PRO A 124 21.33 -4.25 -10.44
C PRO A 124 22.49 -4.01 -9.47
N TYR A 125 23.43 -3.18 -9.90
CA TYR A 125 24.42 -2.59 -9.00
C TYR A 125 23.73 -1.62 -8.04
N LEU A 126 24.18 -1.56 -6.77
CA LEU A 126 23.47 -0.88 -5.69
C LEU A 126 24.33 0.21 -5.07
N GLU A 127 23.94 1.47 -5.26
CA GLU A 127 24.67 2.66 -4.81
C GLU A 127 23.98 3.42 -3.68
N LYS A 128 22.66 3.24 -3.52
CA LYS A 128 21.83 4.03 -2.59
C LYS A 128 21.82 3.41 -1.21
N ASP A 129 21.50 4.22 -0.20
CA ASP A 129 21.46 3.77 1.18
C ASP A 129 20.29 2.81 1.43
N PHE A 130 19.19 2.98 0.70
CA PHE A 130 18.06 2.07 0.72
C PHE A 130 17.25 2.08 -0.57
N TYR A 131 16.49 1.01 -0.79
CA TYR A 131 15.63 0.85 -1.96
C TYR A 131 14.20 0.47 -1.55
N TYR A 132 13.26 1.12 -2.24
CA TYR A 132 11.86 0.72 -2.25
C TYR A 132 11.63 -0.44 -3.22
N ILE A 133 10.70 -1.32 -2.87
CA ILE A 133 10.07 -2.26 -3.82
C ILE A 133 8.58 -1.92 -3.86
N ASN A 134 8.00 -1.95 -5.06
CA ASN A 134 6.56 -1.79 -5.23
C ASN A 134 5.85 -3.04 -4.70
N ILE A 135 4.88 -2.85 -3.81
CA ILE A 135 3.97 -3.87 -3.32
C ILE A 135 2.69 -3.80 -4.12
N ASN A 136 2.28 -4.92 -4.69
CA ASN A 136 0.93 -5.12 -5.20
C ASN A 136 0.09 -5.84 -4.14
N HIS A 137 -0.96 -5.18 -3.68
CA HIS A 137 -1.96 -5.75 -2.80
C HIS A 137 -3.36 -5.55 -3.37
N GLY A 138 -3.96 -6.62 -3.90
CA GLY A 138 -5.32 -6.57 -4.44
C GLY A 138 -5.53 -5.52 -5.53
N GLY A 139 -4.49 -5.22 -6.33
CA GLY A 139 -4.52 -4.17 -7.37
C GLY A 139 -4.05 -2.78 -6.89
N SER A 140 -3.86 -2.58 -5.59
CA SER A 140 -3.23 -1.37 -5.05
C SER A 140 -1.70 -1.46 -5.14
N LEU A 141 -1.05 -0.41 -5.62
CA LEU A 141 0.41 -0.32 -5.74
C LEU A 141 0.96 0.73 -4.76
N TYR A 142 1.86 0.33 -3.87
CA TYR A 142 2.56 1.26 -2.97
C TYR A 142 4.01 0.84 -2.75
N LYS A 143 4.86 1.77 -2.29
CA LYS A 143 6.29 1.50 -2.08
C LYS A 143 6.57 1.25 -0.59
N ARG A 144 7.40 0.24 -0.29
CA ARG A 144 7.96 0.00 1.06
C ARG A 144 9.46 -0.22 0.96
N THR A 145 10.20 0.23 1.97
CA THR A 145 11.63 -0.05 2.09
C THR A 145 11.83 -1.55 2.30
N HIS A 146 12.46 -2.22 1.34
CA HIS A 146 12.76 -3.65 1.45
C HIS A 146 14.25 -3.93 1.48
N LEU A 147 15.09 -3.00 1.02
CA LEU A 147 16.52 -3.22 0.93
C LEU A 147 17.25 -2.05 1.55
N ILE A 148 18.15 -2.31 2.49
CA ILE A 148 18.93 -1.28 3.19
C ILE A 148 20.41 -1.60 3.16
N LYS A 149 21.27 -0.58 3.16
CA LYS A 149 22.71 -0.73 3.28
C LYS A 149 23.08 -1.10 4.71
N ASN A 150 23.67 -2.28 4.90
CA ASN A 150 23.87 -2.88 6.22
C ASN A 150 24.83 -2.07 7.13
N ALA A 151 25.70 -1.27 6.52
CA ALA A 151 26.73 -0.50 7.24
C ALA A 151 26.16 0.58 8.19
N TYR A 152 24.89 0.97 8.07
CA TYR A 152 24.32 2.06 8.87
C TYR A 152 23.57 1.56 10.13
N ASP A 153 23.37 2.46 11.09
CA ASP A 153 22.55 2.20 12.28
C ASP A 153 21.06 2.31 11.90
N TRP A 154 20.48 1.17 11.52
CA TRP A 154 19.07 1.03 11.17
C TRP A 154 18.29 0.47 12.35
N LYS A 155 17.07 0.96 12.55
CA LYS A 155 16.16 0.48 13.59
C LYS A 155 14.74 0.38 13.06
N TRP A 156 14.07 -0.71 13.40
CA TRP A 156 12.63 -0.83 13.30
C TRP A 156 11.98 -0.06 14.45
N VAL A 157 11.07 0.85 14.11
CA VAL A 157 10.41 1.77 15.04
C VAL A 157 8.90 1.68 14.85
N GLY A 158 8.17 1.62 15.96
CA GLY A 158 6.70 1.53 15.98
C GLY A 158 6.22 0.25 16.67
N VAL A 159 5.02 0.30 17.25
CA VAL A 159 4.42 -0.84 17.96
C VAL A 159 3.73 -1.78 16.99
N VAL A 160 2.97 -1.19 16.05
CA VAL A 160 2.29 -1.84 14.93
C VAL A 160 2.56 -0.97 13.71
N HIS A 161 2.68 -1.58 12.52
CA HIS A 161 3.09 -0.90 11.29
C HIS A 161 4.45 -0.19 11.46
N GLU A 162 5.40 -0.97 11.99
CA GLU A 162 6.77 -0.59 12.17
C GLU A 162 7.42 -0.16 10.85
N TYR A 163 8.26 0.85 10.93
CA TYR A 163 9.06 1.32 9.80
C TYR A 163 10.53 1.22 10.16
N ILE A 164 11.35 0.97 9.15
CA ILE A 164 12.80 0.97 9.31
C ILE A 164 13.36 2.36 8.99
N GLY A 165 14.15 2.91 9.91
CA GLY A 165 14.77 4.21 9.78
C GLY A 165 16.24 4.19 10.21
N SER A 166 17.02 5.11 9.65
CA SER A 166 18.39 5.38 10.09
C SER A 166 18.66 6.88 9.99
N PRO A 167 19.31 7.50 10.99
CA PRO A 167 19.72 8.90 10.91
C PRO A 167 20.83 9.14 9.88
N MET A 168 21.49 8.08 9.38
CA MET A 168 22.59 8.17 8.41
C MET A 168 22.13 8.06 6.96
N ALA A 169 20.95 7.49 6.71
CA ALA A 169 20.46 7.24 5.37
C ALA A 169 19.89 8.51 4.74
N THR A 170 20.46 8.91 3.60
CA THR A 170 20.09 10.17 2.91
C THR A 170 19.70 9.95 1.45
N THR A 171 20.11 8.82 0.86
CA THR A 171 19.83 8.50 -0.54
C THR A 171 18.94 7.27 -0.67
N SER A 172 17.97 7.34 -1.59
CA SER A 172 17.03 6.25 -1.86
C SER A 172 16.90 5.96 -3.35
N GLY A 173 16.47 4.75 -3.67
CA GLY A 173 16.13 4.31 -5.02
C GLY A 173 14.89 3.42 -5.03
N THR A 174 14.43 3.00 -6.21
CA THR A 174 13.49 1.89 -6.38
C THR A 174 14.26 0.73 -6.98
N LEU A 175 14.06 -0.49 -6.47
CA LEU A 175 14.64 -1.69 -7.06
C LEU A 175 13.79 -2.10 -8.25
N GLU A 176 14.17 -1.63 -9.44
CA GLU A 176 13.44 -1.87 -10.67
C GLU A 176 13.43 -3.34 -11.06
N GLY A 177 12.36 -3.76 -11.74
CA GLY A 177 12.20 -5.14 -12.22
C GLY A 177 11.79 -6.16 -11.15
N VAL A 178 11.53 -5.71 -9.91
CA VAL A 178 11.01 -6.53 -8.81
C VAL A 178 9.70 -5.94 -8.30
N VAL A 179 8.69 -6.79 -8.11
CA VAL A 179 7.43 -6.43 -7.48
C VAL A 179 7.14 -7.41 -6.36
N ASN A 180 6.83 -6.92 -5.17
CA ASN A 180 6.39 -7.76 -4.05
C ASN A 180 4.87 -7.95 -4.12
N ILE A 181 4.39 -9.18 -3.99
CA ILE A 181 2.97 -9.53 -3.99
C ILE A 181 2.56 -9.85 -2.56
N TYR A 182 1.65 -9.06 -1.99
CA TYR A 182 1.12 -9.27 -0.65
C TYR A 182 -0.17 -10.08 -0.70
N ARG A 183 -0.16 -11.28 -0.10
CA ARG A 183 -1.27 -12.25 -0.21
C ARG A 183 -2.14 -12.40 1.04
N SER A 184 -1.75 -11.85 2.20
CA SER A 184 -2.52 -11.95 3.45
C SER A 184 -2.84 -13.39 3.88
N GLU A 185 -1.94 -14.34 3.64
CA GLU A 185 -2.19 -15.79 3.82
C GLU A 185 -1.44 -16.39 5.03
N GLY A 186 -0.69 -15.57 5.78
CA GLY A 186 0.11 -16.04 6.92
C GLY A 186 -0.71 -16.41 8.15
N ALA A 187 -0.03 -16.98 9.15
CA ALA A 187 -0.67 -17.41 10.41
C ALA A 187 -1.37 -16.24 11.13
N ARG A 188 -0.70 -15.10 11.20
CA ARG A 188 -1.28 -13.86 11.77
C ARG A 188 -2.48 -13.38 10.97
N SER A 189 -2.44 -13.47 9.64
CA SER A 189 -3.53 -13.00 8.78
C SER A 189 -4.82 -13.77 9.01
N SER A 190 -4.71 -15.04 9.45
CA SER A 190 -5.81 -15.93 9.80
C SER A 190 -6.36 -15.76 11.23
N ASP A 191 -5.71 -14.94 12.08
CA ASP A 191 -6.15 -14.72 13.46
C ASP A 191 -7.33 -13.72 13.48
N PRO A 192 -8.54 -14.12 13.90
CA PRO A 192 -9.71 -13.24 13.92
C PRO A 192 -9.57 -12.09 14.92
N GLU A 193 -8.68 -12.22 15.91
CA GLU A 193 -8.47 -11.22 16.95
C GLU A 193 -7.23 -10.34 16.68
N LYS A 194 -6.60 -10.45 15.50
CA LYS A 194 -5.34 -9.75 15.19
C LYS A 194 -5.42 -8.24 15.44
N TYR A 195 -6.50 -7.61 14.99
CA TYR A 195 -6.68 -6.15 15.14
C TYR A 195 -6.95 -5.74 16.59
N LYS A 196 -7.64 -6.58 17.37
CA LYS A 196 -7.82 -6.34 18.82
C LYS A 196 -6.52 -6.51 19.58
N LYS A 197 -5.65 -7.44 19.17
CA LYS A 197 -4.30 -7.60 19.74
C LYS A 197 -3.42 -6.39 19.41
N ASP A 198 -3.48 -5.91 18.17
CA ASP A 198 -2.79 -4.67 17.75
C ASP A 198 -3.25 -3.47 18.59
N ALA A 199 -4.57 -3.31 18.76
CA ALA A 199 -5.14 -2.24 19.59
C ALA A 199 -4.62 -2.30 21.04
N ARG A 200 -4.67 -3.47 21.69
CA ARG A 200 -4.16 -3.65 23.07
C ARG A 200 -2.67 -3.33 23.20
N ALA A 201 -1.86 -3.67 22.20
CA ALA A 201 -0.44 -3.35 22.19
C ALA A 201 -0.21 -1.84 22.11
N LEU A 202 -0.99 -1.15 21.27
CA LEU A 202 -0.94 0.30 21.11
C LEU A 202 -1.44 1.04 22.36
N GLU A 203 -2.52 0.56 23.00
CA GLU A 203 -2.99 1.11 24.29
C GLU A 203 -1.89 1.04 25.34
N LYS A 204 -1.25 -0.12 25.48
CA LYS A 204 -0.15 -0.30 26.44
C LYS A 204 1.00 0.68 26.17
N ALA A 205 1.36 0.91 24.91
CA ALA A 205 2.40 1.86 24.54
C ALA A 205 2.00 3.32 24.81
N LEU A 206 0.73 3.67 24.60
CA LEU A 206 0.21 5.01 24.83
C LEU A 206 0.08 5.36 26.33
N VAL A 207 0.12 4.38 27.25
CA VAL A 207 0.25 4.65 28.68
C VAL A 207 1.56 5.38 28.99
N THR A 208 2.66 4.99 28.33
CA THR A 208 3.98 5.61 28.53
C THR A 208 4.27 6.75 27.56
N GLU A 209 3.69 6.72 26.36
CA GLU A 209 3.88 7.73 25.32
C GLU A 209 2.53 8.32 24.83
N PRO A 210 1.77 9.01 25.70
CA PRO A 210 0.41 9.46 25.38
C PRO A 210 0.31 10.46 24.21
N GLU A 211 1.42 11.16 23.93
CA GLU A 211 1.55 12.16 22.86
C GLU A 211 2.04 11.56 21.53
N ASN A 212 2.26 10.25 21.45
CA ASN A 212 2.71 9.59 20.23
C ASN A 212 1.54 9.52 19.21
N SER A 213 1.44 10.53 18.37
CA SER A 213 0.36 10.68 17.38
C SER A 213 0.29 9.52 16.39
N ARG A 214 1.41 8.90 16.03
CA ARG A 214 1.43 7.71 15.16
C ARG A 214 0.75 6.52 15.85
N ASN A 215 1.03 6.29 17.14
CA ASN A 215 0.38 5.20 17.88
C ASN A 215 -1.12 5.46 18.06
N VAL A 216 -1.56 6.71 18.30
CA VAL A 216 -3.00 7.06 18.36
C VAL A 216 -3.68 6.81 17.00
N PHE A 217 -3.00 7.16 15.89
CA PHE A 217 -3.52 6.88 14.55
C PHE A 217 -3.73 5.39 14.28
N TYR A 218 -2.72 4.56 14.56
CA TYR A 218 -2.84 3.12 14.38
C TYR A 218 -3.76 2.46 15.40
N LEU A 219 -3.97 3.05 16.58
CA LEU A 219 -4.96 2.56 17.54
C LEU A 219 -6.36 2.75 16.96
N ALA A 220 -6.65 3.91 16.39
CA ALA A 220 -7.92 4.19 15.72
C ALA A 220 -8.16 3.24 14.53
N GLN A 221 -7.12 2.99 13.71
CA GLN A 221 -7.21 2.02 12.62
C GLN A 221 -7.46 0.59 13.12
N SER A 222 -6.74 0.17 14.17
CA SER A 222 -6.89 -1.17 14.75
C SER A 222 -8.30 -1.37 15.30
N TYR A 223 -8.87 -0.36 15.97
CA TYR A 223 -10.26 -0.43 16.44
C TYR A 223 -11.26 -0.48 15.30
N ARG A 224 -11.08 0.33 14.25
CA ARG A 224 -11.94 0.29 13.07
C ARG A 224 -11.93 -1.11 12.43
N ASP A 225 -10.74 -1.66 12.23
CA ASP A 225 -10.56 -2.95 11.55
C ASP A 225 -11.01 -4.13 12.44
N ALA A 226 -11.04 -3.95 13.77
CA ALA A 226 -11.65 -4.85 14.73
C ALA A 226 -13.19 -4.76 14.80
N GLY A 227 -13.79 -3.75 14.17
CA GLY A 227 -15.23 -3.47 14.24
C GLY A 227 -15.68 -2.69 15.48
N GLU A 228 -14.74 -2.21 16.31
CA GLU A 228 -15.01 -1.42 17.52
C GLU A 228 -15.18 0.07 17.15
N LYS A 229 -16.29 0.37 16.47
CA LYS A 229 -16.51 1.65 15.77
C LYS A 229 -16.48 2.87 16.70
N GLU A 230 -17.05 2.77 17.89
CA GLU A 230 -17.06 3.85 18.88
C GLU A 230 -15.65 4.19 19.37
N LEU A 231 -14.84 3.16 19.68
CA LEU A 231 -13.45 3.35 20.12
C LEU A 231 -12.58 3.89 18.98
N ALA A 232 -12.83 3.45 17.74
CA ALA A 232 -12.19 4.00 16.56
C ALA A 232 -12.49 5.50 16.39
N LEU A 233 -13.77 5.87 16.53
CA LEU A 233 -14.23 7.25 16.40
C LEU A 233 -13.56 8.16 17.44
N GLU A 234 -13.54 7.75 18.71
CA GLU A 234 -12.86 8.49 19.78
C GLU A 234 -11.37 8.72 19.48
N ASN A 235 -10.67 7.65 19.06
CA ASN A 235 -9.23 7.75 18.79
C ASN A 235 -8.92 8.55 17.52
N TYR A 236 -9.77 8.51 16.49
CA TYR A 236 -9.62 9.39 15.33
C TYR A 236 -9.88 10.86 15.68
N GLN A 237 -10.86 11.15 16.54
CA GLN A 237 -11.10 12.51 17.04
C GLN A 237 -9.86 13.03 17.78
N LYS A 238 -9.33 12.25 18.73
CA LYS A 238 -8.08 12.57 19.41
C LYS A 238 -6.94 12.79 18.40
N ARG A 239 -6.75 11.86 17.45
CA ARG A 239 -5.67 11.96 16.46
C ARG A 239 -5.78 13.22 15.59
N ALA A 240 -6.98 13.62 15.22
CA ALA A 240 -7.22 14.78 14.37
C ALA A 240 -6.79 16.10 15.03
N GLU A 241 -6.69 16.14 16.37
CA GLU A 241 -6.29 17.32 17.15
C GLU A 241 -4.78 17.41 17.41
N MET A 242 -4.04 16.30 17.24
CA MET A 242 -2.61 16.21 17.59
C MET A 242 -1.64 16.84 16.58
N GLY A 243 -2.10 17.31 15.42
CA GLY A 243 -1.23 17.84 14.36
C GLY A 243 -0.26 16.80 13.78
N GLY A 244 0.97 17.21 13.44
CA GLY A 244 2.00 16.32 12.87
C GLY A 244 1.83 16.09 11.36
N TRP A 245 1.99 14.84 10.91
CA TRP A 245 1.87 14.52 9.48
C TRP A 245 0.44 14.78 8.99
N ASP A 246 0.31 15.73 8.06
CA ASP A 246 -0.94 16.26 7.53
C ASP A 246 -1.84 15.19 6.91
N GLN A 247 -1.29 14.21 6.21
CA GLN A 247 -2.09 13.15 5.58
C GLN A 247 -2.75 12.22 6.61
N GLU A 248 -2.11 11.93 7.74
CA GLU A 248 -2.74 11.17 8.84
C GLU A 248 -3.82 11.97 9.56
N VAL A 249 -3.63 13.28 9.71
CA VAL A 249 -4.67 14.18 10.26
C VAL A 249 -5.87 14.23 9.33
N PHE A 250 -5.64 14.40 8.03
CA PHE A 250 -6.70 14.34 7.02
C PHE A 250 -7.44 13.00 7.08
N TRP A 251 -6.71 11.88 7.07
CA TRP A 251 -7.33 10.56 7.10
C TRP A 251 -8.17 10.36 8.35
N SER A 252 -7.68 10.81 9.51
CA SER A 252 -8.46 10.80 10.75
C SER A 252 -9.76 11.59 10.61
N LYS A 253 -9.71 12.82 10.11
CA LYS A 253 -10.91 13.66 9.87
C LYS A 253 -11.89 13.00 8.91
N TYR A 254 -11.39 12.40 7.84
CA TYR A 254 -12.21 11.67 6.89
C TYR A 254 -12.89 10.44 7.52
N GLN A 255 -12.14 9.64 8.28
CA GLN A 255 -12.67 8.45 8.95
C GLN A 255 -13.68 8.77 10.06
N ILE A 256 -13.59 9.93 10.71
CA ILE A 256 -14.63 10.43 11.63
C ILE A 256 -15.98 10.50 10.91
N GLY A 257 -16.04 11.12 9.72
CA GLY A 257 -17.27 11.19 8.93
C GLY A 257 -17.81 9.81 8.54
N VAL A 258 -16.92 8.92 8.07
CA VAL A 258 -17.27 7.54 7.70
C VAL A 258 -17.85 6.77 8.88
N LEU A 259 -17.22 6.83 10.05
CA LEU A 259 -17.68 6.15 11.25
C LEU A 259 -18.96 6.75 11.81
N GLN A 260 -19.13 8.08 11.74
CA GLN A 260 -20.38 8.73 12.15
C GLN A 260 -21.56 8.29 11.27
N GLU A 261 -21.35 8.18 9.95
CA GLU A 261 -22.37 7.67 9.02
C GLU A 261 -22.72 6.21 9.31
N ASP A 262 -21.72 5.35 9.50
CA ASP A 262 -21.90 3.93 9.81
C ASP A 262 -22.58 3.71 11.17
N LEU A 263 -22.28 4.56 12.16
CA LEU A 263 -22.95 4.59 13.46
C LEU A 263 -24.30 5.31 13.45
N LYS A 264 -24.77 5.77 12.28
CA LYS A 264 -26.04 6.49 12.10
C LYS A 264 -26.18 7.68 13.08
N LYS A 265 -25.09 8.43 13.25
CA LYS A 265 -25.09 9.66 14.05
C LYS A 265 -25.95 10.73 13.39
N ASP A 266 -26.10 11.85 14.09
CA ASP A 266 -26.88 12.99 13.61
C ASP A 266 -26.43 13.45 12.20
N PRO A 267 -27.36 13.65 11.24
CA PRO A 267 -27.02 14.05 9.88
C PRO A 267 -26.20 15.35 9.79
N ILE A 268 -26.41 16.33 10.69
CA ILE A 268 -25.65 17.59 10.68
C ILE A 268 -24.20 17.30 11.05
N ALA A 269 -23.96 16.43 12.02
CA ALA A 269 -22.60 16.02 12.40
C ALA A 269 -21.87 15.30 11.26
N ILE A 270 -22.56 14.41 10.53
CA ILE A 270 -21.99 13.71 9.37
C ILE A 270 -21.58 14.71 8.27
N ILE A 271 -22.49 15.62 7.91
CA ILE A 271 -22.23 16.67 6.91
C ILE A 271 -21.05 17.54 7.34
N GLN A 272 -21.01 17.94 8.61
CA GLN A 272 -19.94 18.75 9.18
C GLN A 272 -18.59 18.02 9.09
N SER A 273 -18.52 16.76 9.51
CA SER A 273 -17.28 15.98 9.49
C SER A 273 -16.70 15.82 8.09
N TYR A 274 -17.52 15.50 7.08
CA TYR A 274 -17.04 15.43 5.70
C TYR A 274 -16.62 16.80 5.15
N THR A 275 -17.35 17.86 5.50
CA THR A 275 -16.99 19.23 5.11
C THR A 275 -15.66 19.65 5.71
N GLU A 276 -15.43 19.40 7.00
CA GLU A 276 -14.18 19.70 7.69
C GLU A 276 -13.00 18.90 7.15
N ALA A 277 -13.21 17.61 6.84
CA ALA A 277 -12.18 16.78 6.21
C ALA A 277 -11.76 17.35 4.85
N PHE A 278 -12.72 17.77 4.02
CA PHE A 278 -12.44 18.42 2.73
C PHE A 278 -11.75 19.78 2.92
N GLN A 279 -12.23 20.64 3.82
CA GLN A 279 -11.62 21.94 4.09
C GLN A 279 -10.18 21.82 4.57
N TYR A 280 -9.88 20.78 5.37
CA TYR A 280 -8.52 20.51 5.82
C TYR A 280 -7.59 20.10 4.67
N ARG A 281 -8.10 19.36 3.68
CA ARG A 281 -7.31 18.94 2.52
C ARG A 281 -8.13 19.03 1.21
N PRO A 282 -8.25 20.24 0.62
CA PRO A 282 -9.14 20.49 -0.52
C PRO A 282 -8.73 19.79 -1.84
N THR A 283 -7.57 19.14 -1.86
CA THR A 283 -7.10 18.32 -2.99
C THR A 283 -7.67 16.90 -2.97
N ARG A 284 -8.30 16.47 -1.88
CA ARG A 284 -8.86 15.12 -1.71
C ARG A 284 -10.37 15.14 -1.92
N ALA A 285 -10.83 14.47 -2.98
CA ALA A 285 -12.25 14.43 -3.35
C ALA A 285 -13.07 13.42 -2.52
N GLU A 286 -12.42 12.50 -1.79
CA GLU A 286 -13.08 11.41 -1.06
C GLU A 286 -14.16 11.88 -0.07
N PRO A 287 -13.95 12.91 0.77
CA PRO A 287 -15.00 13.38 1.67
C PRO A 287 -16.21 13.93 0.92
N LEU A 288 -16.00 14.61 -0.22
CA LEU A 288 -17.09 15.12 -1.04
C LEU A 288 -17.85 14.00 -1.77
N TYR A 289 -17.15 12.95 -2.22
CA TYR A 289 -17.81 11.77 -2.75
C TYR A 289 -18.75 11.14 -1.71
N ARG A 290 -18.28 10.93 -0.48
CA ARG A 290 -19.13 10.39 0.61
C ARG A 290 -20.29 11.31 0.94
N LEU A 291 -20.03 12.62 1.01
CA LEU A 291 -21.07 13.60 1.27
C LEU A 291 -22.15 13.62 0.17
N ALA A 292 -21.75 13.50 -1.10
CA ALA A 292 -22.70 13.40 -2.21
C ALA A 292 -23.56 12.13 -2.12
N HIS A 293 -22.91 10.99 -1.84
CA HIS A 293 -23.59 9.71 -1.61
C HIS A 293 -24.60 9.81 -0.46
N PHE A 294 -24.21 10.40 0.66
CA PHE A 294 -25.06 10.63 1.82
C PHE A 294 -26.31 11.46 1.46
N PHE A 295 -26.15 12.54 0.70
CA PHE A 295 -27.29 13.33 0.21
C PHE A 295 -28.19 12.53 -0.73
N ARG A 296 -27.61 11.72 -1.63
CA ARG A 296 -28.39 10.86 -2.52
C ARG A 296 -29.22 9.84 -1.76
N ASP A 297 -28.66 9.20 -0.73
CA ASP A 297 -29.38 8.22 0.09
C ASP A 297 -30.56 8.84 0.85
N GLN A 298 -30.50 10.15 1.12
CA GLN A 298 -31.61 10.94 1.65
C GLN A 298 -32.55 11.50 0.57
N SER A 299 -32.41 11.06 -0.69
CA SER A 299 -33.14 11.60 -1.86
C SER A 299 -32.92 13.09 -2.13
N ASN A 300 -31.87 13.70 -1.55
CA ASN A 300 -31.47 15.07 -1.85
C ASN A 300 -30.53 15.11 -3.06
N TYR A 301 -31.08 14.72 -4.21
CA TYR A 301 -30.32 14.55 -5.45
C TYR A 301 -29.70 15.84 -5.97
N LEU A 302 -30.31 17.00 -5.70
CA LEU A 302 -29.73 18.29 -6.08
C LEU A 302 -28.41 18.54 -5.33
N MET A 303 -28.39 18.34 -4.01
CA MET A 303 -27.16 18.51 -3.22
C MET A 303 -26.13 17.45 -3.59
N GLY A 304 -26.54 16.18 -3.75
CA GLY A 304 -25.66 15.11 -4.22
C GLY A 304 -24.99 15.46 -5.55
N TYR A 305 -25.78 15.93 -6.53
CA TYR A 305 -25.28 16.37 -7.83
C TYR A 305 -24.28 17.54 -7.73
N LEU A 306 -24.60 18.57 -6.96
CA LEU A 306 -23.74 19.76 -6.82
C LEU A 306 -22.39 19.41 -6.18
N VAL A 307 -22.42 18.65 -5.07
CA VAL A 307 -21.22 18.22 -4.35
C VAL A 307 -20.36 17.31 -5.22
N ALA A 308 -20.96 16.29 -5.84
CA ALA A 308 -20.21 15.37 -6.70
C ALA A 308 -19.64 16.07 -7.95
N SER A 309 -20.35 17.06 -8.50
CA SER A 309 -19.86 17.86 -9.63
C SER A 309 -18.66 18.72 -9.26
N HIS A 310 -18.65 19.33 -8.08
CA HIS A 310 -17.46 20.03 -7.59
C HIS A 310 -16.30 19.05 -7.38
N ALA A 311 -16.54 17.92 -6.72
CA ALA A 311 -15.53 16.90 -6.46
C ALA A 311 -14.90 16.36 -7.76
N ALA A 312 -15.69 16.14 -8.81
CA ALA A 312 -15.21 15.69 -10.12
C ALA A 312 -14.38 16.73 -10.89
N SER A 313 -14.41 18.00 -10.47
CA SER A 313 -13.55 19.04 -11.06
C SER A 313 -12.13 19.04 -10.48
N LEU A 314 -11.90 18.32 -9.38
CA LEU A 314 -10.61 18.25 -8.71
C LEU A 314 -9.66 17.29 -9.47
N PRO A 315 -8.38 17.66 -9.62
CA PRO A 315 -7.39 16.72 -10.14
C PRO A 315 -7.15 15.58 -9.14
N ARG A 316 -6.63 14.46 -9.63
CA ARG A 316 -6.16 13.38 -8.76
C ARG A 316 -5.06 13.91 -7.82
N PRO A 317 -5.12 13.63 -6.52
CA PRO A 317 -4.13 14.12 -5.56
C PRO A 317 -2.77 13.44 -5.75
N ASN A 318 -1.70 14.13 -5.34
CA ASN A 318 -0.34 13.57 -5.24
C ASN A 318 -0.04 13.00 -3.84
N ASP A 319 -1.07 12.81 -3.03
CA ASP A 319 -1.01 12.18 -1.72
C ASP A 319 -0.51 10.73 -1.79
N ILE A 320 0.10 10.27 -0.71
CA ILE A 320 0.64 8.90 -0.61
C ILE A 320 -0.15 8.03 0.37
N LEU A 321 -0.82 8.63 1.36
CA LEU A 321 -1.58 7.90 2.37
C LEU A 321 -3.03 7.65 1.90
N PHE A 322 -3.32 6.38 1.63
CA PHE A 322 -4.68 5.84 1.44
C PHE A 322 -5.55 6.65 0.46
N VAL A 323 -5.03 6.96 -0.73
CA VAL A 323 -5.85 7.56 -1.80
C VAL A 323 -6.82 6.50 -2.32
N GLU A 324 -8.13 6.76 -2.21
CA GLU A 324 -9.16 5.85 -2.71
C GLU A 324 -9.31 6.02 -4.23
N THR A 325 -8.43 5.38 -5.00
CA THR A 325 -8.30 5.60 -6.45
C THR A 325 -9.60 5.42 -7.22
N TRP A 326 -10.44 4.48 -6.79
CA TRP A 326 -11.73 4.17 -7.38
C TRP A 326 -12.72 5.37 -7.36
N VAL A 327 -12.61 6.27 -6.37
CA VAL A 327 -13.42 7.50 -6.30
C VAL A 327 -13.19 8.36 -7.55
N TYR A 328 -11.93 8.48 -7.96
CA TYR A 328 -11.50 9.28 -9.10
C TYR A 328 -11.71 8.56 -10.44
N GLU A 329 -11.54 7.24 -10.46
CA GLU A 329 -11.61 6.44 -11.68
C GLU A 329 -13.04 6.19 -12.16
N TYR A 330 -14.01 6.07 -11.25
CA TYR A 330 -15.41 5.87 -11.62
C TYR A 330 -16.42 6.35 -10.58
N GLY A 331 -16.08 6.40 -9.29
CA GLY A 331 -17.03 6.71 -8.22
C GLY A 331 -17.75 8.04 -8.41
N LEU A 332 -16.99 9.11 -8.70
CA LEU A 332 -17.56 10.44 -8.95
C LEU A 332 -18.43 10.52 -10.21
N LEU A 333 -18.07 9.80 -11.28
CA LEU A 333 -18.90 9.71 -12.48
C LEU A 333 -20.21 8.99 -12.19
N MET A 334 -20.15 7.87 -11.46
CA MET A 334 -21.32 7.10 -11.04
C MET A 334 -22.26 7.97 -10.22
N GLU A 335 -21.76 8.57 -9.13
CA GLU A 335 -22.57 9.36 -8.19
C GLU A 335 -23.23 10.56 -8.88
N ARG A 336 -22.48 11.28 -9.74
CA ARG A 336 -23.03 12.36 -10.56
C ARG A 336 -24.09 11.87 -11.54
N SER A 337 -23.88 10.72 -12.19
CA SER A 337 -24.82 10.19 -13.19
C SER A 337 -26.16 9.81 -12.56
N VAL A 338 -26.14 9.20 -11.36
CA VAL A 338 -27.35 8.83 -10.64
C VAL A 338 -28.09 10.08 -10.19
N CYS A 339 -27.40 11.04 -9.56
CA CYS A 339 -28.05 12.28 -9.13
C CYS A 339 -28.61 13.08 -10.32
N ALA A 340 -27.87 13.15 -11.44
CA ALA A 340 -28.31 13.83 -12.67
C ALA A 340 -29.62 13.26 -13.22
N TYR A 341 -29.81 11.94 -13.16
CA TYR A 341 -31.07 11.32 -13.58
C TYR A 341 -32.26 11.82 -12.76
N TRP A 342 -32.12 11.81 -11.43
CA TRP A 342 -33.21 12.17 -10.51
C TRP A 342 -33.56 13.66 -10.51
N ILE A 343 -32.65 14.53 -10.97
CA ILE A 343 -32.94 15.96 -11.20
C ILE A 343 -33.26 16.29 -12.66
N GLU A 344 -33.66 15.27 -13.44
CA GLU A 344 -34.13 15.38 -14.83
C GLU A 344 -33.07 15.86 -15.84
N LYS A 345 -31.79 15.82 -15.48
CA LYS A 345 -30.66 16.06 -16.40
C LYS A 345 -30.34 14.80 -17.19
N TYR A 346 -31.32 14.24 -17.88
CA TYR A 346 -31.21 12.94 -18.55
C TYR A 346 -30.10 12.89 -19.60
N ALA A 347 -29.90 13.97 -20.37
CA ALA A 347 -28.82 14.04 -21.35
C ALA A 347 -27.42 13.99 -20.70
N GLU A 348 -27.25 14.61 -19.53
CA GLU A 348 -26.00 14.56 -18.78
C GLU A 348 -25.80 13.20 -18.12
N CYS A 349 -26.85 12.62 -17.52
CA CYS A 349 -26.83 11.24 -17.01
C CYS A 349 -26.34 10.26 -18.09
N LEU A 350 -26.92 10.32 -19.30
CA LEU A 350 -26.53 9.49 -20.43
C LEU A 350 -25.06 9.68 -20.83
N LYS A 351 -24.58 10.93 -20.85
CA LYS A 351 -23.18 11.24 -21.16
C LYS A 351 -22.24 10.64 -20.11
N LEU A 352 -22.50 10.89 -18.83
CA LEU A 352 -21.68 10.43 -17.71
C LEU A 352 -21.63 8.91 -17.62
N ALA A 353 -22.78 8.24 -17.81
CA ALA A 353 -22.84 6.78 -17.79
C ALA A 353 -22.03 6.16 -18.95
N ARG A 354 -22.10 6.74 -20.16
CA ARG A 354 -21.26 6.32 -21.30
C ARG A 354 -19.78 6.52 -21.04
N GLU A 355 -19.40 7.68 -20.48
CA GLU A 355 -18.02 8.00 -20.12
C GLU A 355 -17.47 7.01 -19.10
N MET A 356 -18.24 6.71 -18.05
CA MET A 356 -17.88 5.70 -17.05
C MET A 356 -17.62 4.33 -17.69
N LEU A 357 -18.50 3.87 -18.58
CA LEU A 357 -18.39 2.57 -19.25
C LEU A 357 -17.19 2.43 -20.21
N LEU A 358 -16.49 3.52 -20.53
CA LEU A 358 -15.22 3.47 -21.28
C LEU A 358 -14.10 2.81 -20.46
N ASN A 359 -14.21 2.76 -19.13
CA ASN A 359 -13.25 2.07 -18.29
C ASN A 359 -13.44 0.54 -18.42
N PRO A 360 -12.44 -0.20 -18.97
CA PRO A 360 -12.57 -1.65 -19.15
C PRO A 360 -12.50 -2.42 -17.82
N HIS A 361 -11.96 -1.82 -16.76
CA HIS A 361 -11.72 -2.45 -15.47
C HIS A 361 -12.79 -2.15 -14.42
N LEU A 362 -13.97 -1.67 -14.83
CA LEU A 362 -15.08 -1.45 -13.91
C LEU A 362 -15.51 -2.75 -13.21
N PRO A 363 -15.78 -2.71 -11.88
CA PRO A 363 -16.49 -3.78 -11.20
C PRO A 363 -17.84 -4.07 -11.86
N ALA A 364 -18.26 -5.34 -11.86
CA ALA A 364 -19.49 -5.78 -12.55
C ALA A 364 -20.73 -4.99 -12.09
N ASN A 365 -20.89 -4.80 -10.77
CA ASN A 365 -22.00 -4.03 -10.21
C ASN A 365 -22.00 -2.55 -10.65
N VAL A 366 -20.82 -1.95 -10.84
CA VAL A 366 -20.69 -0.56 -11.32
C VAL A 366 -21.03 -0.48 -12.82
N ARG A 367 -20.62 -1.50 -13.59
CA ARG A 367 -20.98 -1.62 -15.01
C ARG A 367 -22.49 -1.74 -15.19
N GLU A 368 -23.14 -2.62 -14.44
CA GLU A 368 -24.61 -2.79 -14.43
C GLU A 368 -25.34 -1.49 -14.09
N CYS A 369 -24.83 -0.73 -13.10
CA CYS A 369 -25.35 0.59 -12.76
C CYS A 369 -25.24 1.57 -13.95
N GLY A 370 -24.09 1.62 -14.63
CA GLY A 370 -23.90 2.44 -15.81
C GLY A 370 -24.84 2.09 -16.97
N GLU A 371 -25.01 0.79 -17.25
CA GLU A 371 -25.91 0.30 -18.29
C GLU A 371 -27.38 0.63 -17.98
N SER A 372 -27.78 0.47 -16.71
CA SER A 372 -29.12 0.83 -16.23
C SER A 372 -29.38 2.34 -16.39
N ASN A 373 -28.42 3.18 -16.00
CA ASN A 373 -28.51 4.64 -16.16
C ASN A 373 -28.66 5.04 -17.64
N ILE A 374 -27.95 4.39 -18.57
CA ILE A 374 -28.13 4.61 -20.01
C ILE A 374 -29.57 4.27 -20.43
N TRP A 375 -30.08 3.11 -20.02
CA TRP A 375 -31.42 2.66 -20.40
C TRP A 375 -32.49 3.63 -19.87
N TRP A 376 -32.42 3.98 -18.58
CA TRP A 376 -33.34 4.93 -17.96
C TRP A 376 -33.30 6.31 -18.62
N ALA A 377 -32.11 6.88 -18.83
CA ALA A 377 -31.97 8.20 -19.45
C ALA A 377 -32.51 8.22 -20.89
N LYS A 378 -32.26 7.18 -21.68
CA LYS A 378 -32.80 7.09 -23.05
C LYS A 378 -34.34 7.06 -23.06
N SER A 379 -34.95 6.28 -22.17
CA SER A 379 -36.41 6.18 -22.08
C SER A 379 -37.10 7.52 -21.78
N LYS A 380 -36.37 8.49 -21.20
CA LYS A 380 -36.85 9.84 -20.90
C LYS A 380 -36.55 10.85 -22.01
N LEU A 381 -35.58 10.57 -22.88
CA LEU A 381 -35.15 11.45 -23.97
C LEU A 381 -35.82 11.12 -25.30
N GLU A 382 -36.25 9.88 -25.51
CA GLU A 382 -37.02 9.50 -26.69
C GLU A 382 -38.46 10.01 -26.51
N PRO A 383 -39.03 10.73 -27.49
CA PRO A 383 -40.41 11.18 -27.41
C PRO A 383 -41.32 9.96 -27.29
N SER A 384 -42.20 9.96 -26.30
CA SER A 384 -43.27 8.98 -26.20
C SER A 384 -44.09 9.05 -27.48
N ASN A 385 -43.95 8.04 -28.36
CA ASN A 385 -44.87 7.82 -29.47
C ASN A 385 -46.24 7.50 -28.86
N GLN A 386 -47.03 8.53 -28.59
CA GLN A 386 -48.46 8.47 -28.32
C GLN A 386 -49.19 9.39 -29.28
#